data_AF-A0A934WE72-F1
#
_entry.id   AF-A0A934WE72-F1
#
_cell.length_a   1.000
_cell.length_b   1.000
_cell.length_c   1.000
_cell.angle_alpha   90.00
_cell.angle_beta   90.00
_cell.angle_gamma   90.00
#
_symmetry.space_group_name_H-M   'P 1'
#
loop_
_entity.id
_entity.type
_entity.pdbx_description
1 polymer ?
#
loop_
_entity_poly.entity_id
_entity_poly.type
_entity_poly.pdbx_seq_one_letter_code
_entity_poly.pdbx_strand_id
1 'polypeptide(L)'
;MIQSLLIIIFIFLSVLIVTGTVIWSLIKWNNKKSRDTGCLIAILFFILALLSGGYLIYKGVNTVIKKAPEIRDQAIEVLSESLSIHFNDTPYMDSLRIMQPIDSIIPETFFTYGGFRDSYRIPLVYPYSMVMIDEMKYGSLKDESGISNIATEVNNSKVIISGITSFAFDKNHLLAKTEGKTSKEIKYILFDFNSKQIEMFDSQIDLLQKAKESGFDISNTMDNPRTYYYNLF
;
A
#
# COMPACT_ATOMS: atom_id res chain seq x y z
N MET A 1 -14.06 -25.20 16.36
CA MET A 1 -14.89 -25.76 17.44
C MET A 1 -14.48 -27.20 17.81
N ILE A 2 -14.42 -28.15 16.86
CA ILE A 2 -14.01 -29.55 17.12
C ILE A 2 -12.56 -29.66 17.65
N GLN A 3 -11.63 -28.85 17.14
CA GLN A 3 -10.23 -28.87 17.59
C GLN A 3 -10.05 -28.39 19.05
N SER A 4 -10.81 -27.39 19.48
CA SER A 4 -10.78 -26.89 20.87
C SER A 4 -11.37 -27.92 21.84
N LEU A 5 -12.41 -28.65 21.44
CA LEU A 5 -13.01 -29.73 22.22
C LEU A 5 -12.02 -30.89 22.42
N LEU A 6 -11.26 -31.26 21.38
CA LEU A 6 -10.27 -32.33 21.45
C LEU A 6 -9.13 -32.00 22.43
N ILE A 7 -8.71 -30.74 22.52
CA ILE A 7 -7.66 -30.30 23.47
C ILE A 7 -8.16 -30.44 24.92
N ILE A 8 -9.40 -30.04 25.19
CA ILE A 8 -10.00 -30.14 26.53
C ILE A 8 -10.12 -31.61 26.95
N ILE A 9 -10.58 -32.49 26.04
CA ILE A 9 -10.66 -33.93 26.28
C ILE A 9 -9.27 -34.52 26.57
N PHE A 10 -8.24 -34.09 25.83
CA PHE A 10 -6.87 -34.57 26.02
C PHE A 10 -6.28 -34.14 27.37
N ILE A 11 -6.54 -32.90 27.82
CA ILE A 11 -6.13 -32.41 29.13
C ILE A 11 -6.83 -33.22 30.24
N PHE A 12 -8.14 -33.44 30.11
CA PHE A 12 -8.92 -34.18 31.10
C PHE A 12 -8.47 -35.66 31.21
N LEU A 13 -8.23 -36.33 30.09
CA LEU A 13 -7.68 -37.69 30.08
C LEU A 13 -6.29 -37.76 30.72
N SER A 14 -5.44 -36.76 30.46
CA SER A 14 -4.08 -36.72 31.01
C SER A 14 -4.10 -36.61 32.54
N VAL A 15 -4.99 -35.78 33.10
CA VAL A 15 -5.18 -35.66 34.56
C VAL A 15 -5.68 -36.97 35.17
N LEU A 16 -6.63 -37.66 34.52
CA LEU A 16 -7.13 -38.98 34.96
C LEU A 16 -6.04 -40.05 34.97
N ILE A 17 -5.17 -40.08 33.96
CA ILE A 17 -4.05 -41.04 33.88
C ILE A 17 -3.01 -40.77 34.99
N VAL A 18 -2.67 -39.50 35.23
CA VAL A 18 -1.71 -39.13 36.28
C VAL A 18 -2.26 -39.47 37.67
N THR A 19 -3.52 -39.14 37.95
CA THR A 19 -4.15 -39.49 39.24
C THR A 19 -4.25 -40.99 39.45
N GLY A 20 -4.61 -41.77 38.43
CA GLY A 20 -4.64 -43.23 38.49
C GLY A 20 -3.27 -43.84 38.77
N THR A 21 -2.20 -43.33 38.15
CA THR A 21 -0.84 -43.84 38.37
C THR A 21 -0.31 -43.50 39.76
N VAL A 22 -0.61 -42.32 40.31
CA VAL A 22 -0.25 -41.94 41.68
C VAL A 22 -0.92 -42.84 42.72
N ILE A 23 -2.24 -43.07 42.59
CA ILE A 23 -3.00 -43.96 43.51
C ILE A 23 -2.46 -45.39 43.46
N TRP A 24 -2.21 -45.92 42.26
CA TRP A 24 -1.65 -47.26 42.08
C TRP A 24 -0.25 -47.39 42.69
N SER A 25 0.58 -46.35 42.54
CA SER A 25 1.94 -46.32 43.09
C SER A 25 1.94 -46.29 44.62
N LEU A 26 0.96 -45.61 45.25
CA LEU A 26 0.76 -45.63 46.70
C LEU A 26 0.33 -47.01 47.21
N ILE A 27 -0.63 -47.67 46.54
CA ILE A 27 -1.16 -48.99 46.94
C ILE A 27 -0.07 -50.08 46.89
N LYS A 28 0.83 -50.02 45.90
CA LYS A 28 1.83 -51.08 45.68
C LYS A 28 3.22 -50.79 46.24
N TRP A 29 3.37 -49.74 47.04
CA TRP A 29 4.65 -49.27 47.59
C TRP A 29 5.41 -50.34 48.40
N ASN A 30 4.68 -51.25 49.07
CA ASN A 30 5.27 -52.33 49.89
C ASN A 30 5.80 -53.54 49.10
N ASN A 31 5.55 -53.64 47.78
CA ASN A 31 6.04 -54.75 46.97
C ASN A 31 7.20 -54.30 46.07
N LYS A 32 8.43 -54.70 46.44
CA LYS A 32 9.68 -54.29 45.76
C LYS A 32 9.64 -54.52 44.24
N LYS A 33 9.19 -55.70 43.78
CA LYS A 33 9.12 -56.03 42.34
C LYS A 33 8.09 -55.19 41.59
N SER A 34 6.97 -54.88 42.23
CA SER A 34 5.93 -54.03 41.65
C SER A 34 6.33 -52.56 41.61
N ARG A 35 7.12 -52.09 42.59
CA ARG A 35 7.63 -50.72 42.65
C ARG A 35 8.63 -50.47 41.52
N ASP A 36 9.59 -51.37 41.32
CA ASP A 36 10.64 -51.20 40.30
C ASP A 36 10.03 -51.20 38.87
N THR A 37 9.02 -52.05 38.63
CA THR A 37 8.26 -52.06 37.37
C THR A 37 7.46 -50.77 37.17
N GLY A 38 6.83 -50.25 38.23
CA GLY A 38 6.08 -48.99 38.19
C GLY A 38 6.97 -47.79 37.90
N CYS A 39 8.17 -47.73 38.50
CA CYS A 39 9.15 -46.67 38.26
C CYS A 39 9.63 -46.67 36.80
N LEU A 40 9.91 -47.85 36.21
CA LEU A 40 10.31 -47.94 34.80
C LEU A 40 9.22 -47.45 33.84
N ILE A 41 7.96 -47.82 34.11
CA ILE A 41 6.81 -47.35 33.31
C ILE A 41 6.65 -45.83 33.43
N ALA A 42 6.79 -45.27 34.64
CA ALA A 42 6.72 -43.82 34.85
C ALA A 42 7.82 -43.06 34.10
N ILE A 43 9.05 -43.57 34.09
CA ILE A 43 10.17 -43.00 33.32
C ILE A 43 9.86 -43.04 31.82
N LEU A 44 9.31 -44.16 31.30
CA LEU A 44 8.94 -44.28 29.89
C LEU A 44 7.87 -43.25 29.49
N PHE A 45 6.81 -43.09 30.29
CA PHE A 45 5.77 -42.09 30.04
C PHE A 45 6.29 -40.66 30.14
N PHE A 46 7.23 -40.40 31.04
CA PHE A 46 7.88 -39.09 31.14
C PHE A 46 8.68 -38.75 29.88
N ILE A 47 9.44 -39.71 29.34
CA ILE A 47 10.17 -39.53 28.07
C ILE A 47 9.20 -39.28 26.91
N LEU A 48 8.10 -40.04 26.82
CA LEU A 48 7.08 -39.83 25.78
C LEU A 48 6.39 -38.47 25.91
N ALA A 49 6.14 -37.99 27.14
CA ALA A 49 5.59 -36.67 27.40
C ALA A 49 6.55 -35.56 26.92
N LEU A 50 7.85 -35.70 27.18
CA LEU A 50 8.86 -34.76 26.70
C LEU A 50 8.94 -34.74 25.17
N LEU A 51 8.95 -35.91 24.52
CA LEU A 51 9.01 -36.01 23.06
C LEU A 51 7.75 -35.42 22.39
N SER A 52 6.57 -35.72 22.91
CA SER A 52 5.31 -35.18 22.41
C SER A 52 5.19 -33.67 22.65
N GLY A 53 5.60 -33.17 23.81
CA GLY A 53 5.68 -31.73 24.10
C GLY A 53 6.62 -31.02 23.13
N GLY A 54 7.82 -31.57 22.91
CA GLY A 54 8.77 -31.06 21.92
C GLY A 54 8.20 -31.03 20.50
N TYR A 55 7.50 -32.09 20.09
CA TYR A 55 6.84 -32.16 18.78
C TYR A 55 5.71 -31.13 18.62
N LEU A 56 4.89 -30.93 19.65
CA LEU A 56 3.82 -29.93 19.64
C LEU A 56 4.37 -28.51 19.56
N ILE A 57 5.44 -28.21 20.31
CA ILE A 57 6.16 -26.93 20.22
C ILE A 57 6.71 -26.74 18.80
N TYR A 58 7.43 -27.74 18.27
CA TYR A 58 7.96 -27.70 16.91
C TYR A 58 6.87 -27.42 15.86
N LYS A 59 5.74 -28.14 15.93
CA LYS A 59 4.62 -27.98 14.99
C LYS A 59 3.93 -26.62 15.16
N GLY A 60 3.77 -26.14 16.39
CA GLY A 60 3.22 -24.83 16.70
C GLY A 60 4.07 -23.72 16.11
N VAL A 61 5.38 -23.73 16.41
CA VAL A 61 6.35 -22.76 15.88
C VAL A 61 6.38 -22.78 14.36
N ASN A 62 6.46 -23.95 13.73
CA ASN A 62 6.50 -24.05 12.27
C ASN A 62 5.19 -23.57 11.61
N THR A 63 4.05 -23.76 12.28
CA THR A 63 2.75 -23.24 11.79
C THR A 63 2.70 -21.72 11.87
N VAL A 64 3.18 -21.14 12.97
CA VAL A 64 3.27 -19.68 13.14
C VAL A 64 4.24 -19.09 12.12
N ILE A 65 5.43 -19.66 11.95
CA ILE A 65 6.42 -19.20 10.96
C ILE A 65 5.85 -19.22 9.54
N LYS A 66 5.04 -20.24 9.20
CA LYS A 66 4.42 -20.34 7.88
C LYS A 66 3.27 -19.36 7.65
N LYS A 67 2.45 -19.10 8.68
CA LYS A 67 1.25 -18.25 8.56
C LYS A 67 1.49 -16.78 8.91
N ALA A 68 2.53 -16.47 9.67
CA ALA A 68 2.83 -15.09 10.07
C ALA A 68 3.10 -14.16 8.88
N PRO A 69 3.81 -14.56 7.81
CA PRO A 69 3.98 -13.72 6.62
C PRO A 69 2.64 -13.39 5.95
N GLU A 70 1.79 -14.39 5.71
CA GLU A 70 0.48 -14.21 5.08
C GLU A 70 -0.42 -13.25 5.86
N ILE A 71 -0.49 -13.42 7.19
CA ILE A 71 -1.29 -12.53 8.06
C ILE A 71 -0.71 -11.11 8.06
N ARG A 72 0.63 -10.98 8.05
CA ARG A 72 1.30 -9.68 7.98
C ARG A 72 1.00 -9.00 6.65
N ASP A 73 1.09 -9.72 5.54
CA ASP A 73 0.90 -9.17 4.20
C ASP A 73 -0.56 -8.73 4.02
N GLN A 74 -1.53 -9.54 4.45
CA GLN A 74 -2.95 -9.17 4.51
C GLN A 74 -3.18 -7.92 5.38
N ALA A 75 -2.55 -7.85 6.55
CA ALA A 75 -2.67 -6.67 7.41
C ALA A 75 -2.08 -5.41 6.76
N ILE A 76 -0.96 -5.54 6.04
CA ILE A 76 -0.35 -4.43 5.30
C ILE A 76 -1.26 -3.98 4.15
N GLU A 77 -1.85 -4.91 3.40
CA GLU A 77 -2.76 -4.60 2.30
C GLU A 77 -4.01 -3.85 2.80
N VAL A 78 -4.65 -4.35 3.85
CA VAL A 78 -5.83 -3.70 4.46
C VAL A 78 -5.47 -2.31 4.99
N LEU A 79 -4.32 -2.15 5.64
CA LEU A 79 -3.85 -0.83 6.07
C LEU A 79 -3.59 0.09 4.88
N SER A 80 -2.99 -0.43 3.81
CA SER A 80 -2.70 0.32 2.58
C SER A 80 -3.98 0.84 1.94
N GLU A 81 -4.99 -0.04 1.78
CA GLU A 81 -6.30 0.30 1.23
C GLU A 81 -7.02 1.34 2.10
N SER A 82 -7.01 1.16 3.43
CA SER A 82 -7.67 2.09 4.37
C SER A 82 -7.09 3.51 4.39
N LEU A 83 -5.83 3.66 3.98
CA LEU A 83 -5.11 4.92 3.94
C LEU A 83 -5.01 5.49 2.52
N SER A 84 -5.45 4.73 1.52
CA SER A 84 -5.47 5.16 0.13
C SER A 84 -6.72 6.00 -0.14
N ILE A 85 -6.57 6.99 -1.00
CA ILE A 85 -7.67 7.84 -1.44
C ILE A 85 -8.05 7.40 -2.85
N HIS A 86 -9.34 7.19 -3.08
CA HIS A 86 -9.87 6.82 -4.38
C HIS A 86 -10.91 7.84 -4.85
N PHE A 87 -10.88 8.15 -6.15
CA PHE A 87 -11.90 8.97 -6.79
C PHE A 87 -13.07 8.09 -7.22
N ASN A 88 -14.27 8.64 -7.08
CA ASN A 88 -15.47 8.07 -7.71
C ASN A 88 -15.50 8.49 -9.18
N ASP A 89 -16.32 7.81 -9.98
CA ASP A 89 -16.62 8.29 -11.33
C ASP A 89 -17.43 9.60 -11.23
N THR A 90 -16.87 10.67 -11.80
CA THR A 90 -17.46 12.01 -11.84
C THR A 90 -17.45 12.53 -13.28
N PRO A 91 -18.33 13.50 -13.65
CA PRO A 91 -18.27 14.14 -14.97
C PRO A 91 -16.90 14.77 -15.28
N TYR A 92 -16.16 15.13 -14.21
CA TYR A 92 -14.79 15.61 -14.32
C TYR A 92 -13.85 14.50 -14.80
N MET A 93 -13.92 13.31 -14.20
CA MET A 93 -13.16 12.14 -14.66
C MET A 93 -13.52 11.73 -16.09
N ASP A 94 -14.80 11.82 -16.47
CA ASP A 94 -15.21 11.57 -17.85
C ASP A 94 -14.52 12.53 -18.83
N SER A 95 -14.43 13.81 -18.47
CA SER A 95 -13.72 14.83 -19.25
C SER A 95 -12.23 14.51 -19.38
N LEU A 96 -11.60 14.06 -18.30
CA LEU A 96 -10.21 13.59 -18.31
C LEU A 96 -10.00 12.36 -19.21
N ARG A 97 -10.93 11.39 -19.19
CA ARG A 97 -10.88 10.19 -20.04
C ARG A 97 -10.96 10.56 -21.53
N ILE A 98 -11.73 11.59 -21.88
CA ILE A 98 -11.83 12.09 -23.27
C ILE A 98 -10.52 12.74 -23.75
N MET A 99 -9.73 13.33 -22.86
CA MET A 99 -8.44 13.96 -23.21
C MET A 99 -7.31 12.96 -23.47
N GLN A 100 -7.53 11.68 -23.20
CA GLN A 100 -6.49 10.68 -23.27
C GLN A 100 -6.11 10.32 -24.72
N PRO A 101 -4.85 9.93 -24.96
CA PRO A 101 -4.45 9.37 -26.25
C PRO A 101 -5.21 8.07 -26.56
N ILE A 102 -5.72 7.96 -27.80
CA ILE A 102 -6.56 6.84 -28.26
C ILE A 102 -5.80 5.50 -28.27
N ASP A 103 -4.49 5.54 -28.50
CA ASP A 103 -3.68 4.34 -28.72
C ASP A 103 -2.96 3.83 -27.44
N SER A 104 -3.25 4.41 -26.28
CA SER A 104 -2.59 4.04 -25.02
C SER A 104 -3.39 3.02 -24.22
N ILE A 105 -2.72 1.97 -23.75
CA ILE A 105 -3.28 1.06 -22.74
C ILE A 105 -3.12 1.74 -21.37
N ILE A 106 -4.20 2.32 -20.87
CA ILE A 106 -4.22 3.04 -19.60
C ILE A 106 -4.76 2.12 -18.50
N PRO A 107 -4.00 1.87 -17.41
CA PRO A 107 -4.50 1.11 -16.27
C PRO A 107 -5.74 1.78 -15.68
N GLU A 108 -6.76 1.00 -15.33
CA GLU A 108 -8.00 1.53 -14.73
C GLU A 108 -7.71 2.34 -13.45
N THR A 109 -6.73 1.89 -12.67
CA THR A 109 -6.27 2.55 -11.44
C THR A 109 -5.69 3.94 -11.66
N PHE A 110 -5.32 4.31 -12.90
CA PHE A 110 -4.81 5.64 -13.20
C PHE A 110 -5.83 6.75 -12.90
N PHE A 111 -7.12 6.50 -13.16
CA PHE A 111 -8.19 7.48 -12.92
C PHE A 111 -8.80 7.37 -11.53
N THR A 112 -8.70 6.19 -10.89
CA THR A 112 -9.37 5.95 -9.61
C THR A 112 -8.45 6.17 -8.42
N TYR A 113 -7.13 6.15 -8.58
CA TYR A 113 -6.18 6.33 -7.46
C TYR A 113 -5.82 7.81 -7.24
N GLY A 114 -6.25 8.33 -6.08
CA GLY A 114 -6.06 9.72 -5.64
C GLY A 114 -4.90 9.93 -4.66
N GLY A 115 -4.18 8.86 -4.28
CA GLY A 115 -2.97 8.95 -3.47
C GLY A 115 -3.02 8.13 -2.17
N PHE A 116 -2.08 8.38 -1.27
CA PHE A 116 -1.91 7.63 -0.03
C PHE A 116 -1.54 8.57 1.12
N ARG A 117 -2.32 8.53 2.20
CA ARG A 117 -2.12 9.31 3.43
C ARG A 117 -2.02 10.82 3.17
N ASP A 118 -0.81 11.35 3.07
CA ASP A 118 -0.44 12.76 2.89
C ASP A 118 0.12 13.05 1.49
N SER A 119 0.09 12.05 0.61
CA SER A 119 0.38 12.19 -0.81
C SER A 119 -0.93 12.21 -1.60
N TYR A 120 -1.14 13.29 -2.33
CA TYR A 120 -2.36 13.54 -3.12
C TYR A 120 -1.99 13.57 -4.59
N ARG A 121 -2.72 12.79 -5.38
CA ARG A 121 -2.43 12.56 -6.80
C ARG A 121 -3.61 13.01 -7.64
N ILE A 122 -3.32 13.75 -8.70
CA ILE A 122 -4.29 14.17 -9.72
C ILE A 122 -3.86 13.52 -11.04
N PRO A 123 -4.70 12.69 -11.68
CA PRO A 123 -4.44 12.23 -13.03
C PRO A 123 -4.55 13.40 -14.03
N LEU A 124 -3.61 13.45 -14.98
CA LEU A 124 -3.64 14.38 -16.11
C LEU A 124 -3.83 13.57 -17.40
N VAL A 125 -2.99 13.79 -18.41
CA VAL A 125 -2.89 12.94 -19.61
C VAL A 125 -1.91 11.80 -19.33
N TYR A 126 -2.32 10.55 -19.51
CA TYR A 126 -1.45 9.38 -19.27
C TYR A 126 -0.15 9.48 -20.09
N PRO A 127 1.03 9.24 -19.50
CA PRO A 127 1.28 8.67 -18.17
C PRO A 127 1.57 9.71 -17.07
N TYR A 128 1.11 10.95 -17.22
CA TYR A 128 1.48 12.04 -16.33
C TYR A 128 0.45 12.29 -15.22
N SER A 129 0.95 12.57 -14.02
CA SER A 129 0.12 12.95 -12.88
C SER A 129 0.72 14.15 -12.15
N MET A 130 -0.12 14.93 -11.48
CA MET A 130 0.33 15.92 -10.51
C MET A 130 0.31 15.28 -9.13
N VAL A 131 1.45 15.29 -8.44
CA VAL A 131 1.55 14.80 -7.06
C VAL A 131 1.88 15.95 -6.12
N MET A 132 1.09 16.06 -5.06
CA MET A 132 1.32 16.96 -3.94
C MET A 132 1.58 16.15 -2.68
N ILE A 133 2.39 16.69 -1.79
CA ILE A 133 2.71 16.07 -0.50
C ILE A 133 2.44 17.10 0.60
N ASP A 134 2.04 16.62 1.79
CA ASP A 134 1.78 17.41 2.98
C ASP A 134 0.60 18.39 2.80
N GLU A 135 0.86 19.70 2.82
CA GLU A 135 -0.15 20.76 2.85
C GLU A 135 -0.76 21.10 1.48
N MET A 136 -0.50 20.28 0.44
CA MET A 136 -0.93 20.52 -0.94
C MET A 136 -0.47 21.89 -1.51
N LYS A 137 0.58 22.48 -0.96
CA LYS A 137 1.04 23.82 -1.35
C LYS A 137 1.77 23.83 -2.70
N TYR A 138 2.53 22.76 -2.98
CA TYR A 138 3.34 22.61 -4.17
C TYR A 138 3.09 21.25 -4.81
N GLY A 139 2.73 21.26 -6.09
CA GLY A 139 2.66 20.08 -6.93
C GLY A 139 4.00 19.75 -7.58
N SER A 140 4.12 18.51 -8.00
CA SER A 140 5.19 18.04 -8.89
C SER A 140 4.57 17.24 -10.02
N LEU A 141 4.95 17.55 -11.26
CA LEU A 141 4.61 16.73 -12.41
C LEU A 141 5.43 15.43 -12.34
N LYS A 142 4.74 14.31 -12.38
CA LYS A 142 5.31 12.96 -12.38
C LYS A 142 5.06 12.28 -13.71
N ASP A 143 6.06 11.55 -14.19
CA ASP A 143 5.93 10.57 -15.26
C ASP A 143 5.83 9.17 -14.62
N GLU A 144 4.70 8.53 -14.84
CA GLU A 144 4.35 7.19 -14.32
C GLU A 144 4.47 6.11 -15.40
N SER A 145 5.17 6.39 -16.50
CA SER A 145 5.44 5.39 -17.52
C SER A 145 6.20 4.20 -16.95
N GLY A 146 5.74 3.00 -17.29
CA GLY A 146 6.32 1.74 -16.81
C GLY A 146 5.87 1.31 -15.40
N ILE A 147 4.98 2.07 -14.75
CA ILE A 147 4.36 1.63 -13.49
C ILE A 147 3.18 0.71 -13.81
N SER A 148 3.23 -0.51 -13.28
CA SER A 148 2.19 -1.52 -13.52
C SER A 148 0.99 -1.33 -12.58
N ASN A 149 1.27 -0.95 -11.33
CA ASN A 149 0.24 -0.66 -10.33
C ASN A 149 0.58 0.63 -9.55
N ILE A 150 -0.13 1.70 -9.91
CA ILE A 150 0.10 3.04 -9.35
C ILE A 150 -0.15 3.10 -7.84
N ALA A 151 -1.05 2.26 -7.31
CA ALA A 151 -1.38 2.25 -5.88
C ALA A 151 -0.27 1.63 -5.02
N THR A 152 0.51 0.67 -5.56
CA THR A 152 1.56 -0.04 -4.81
C THR A 152 2.97 0.45 -5.13
N GLU A 153 3.16 1.10 -6.27
CA GLU A 153 4.47 1.55 -6.78
C GLU A 153 4.66 3.08 -6.75
N VAL A 154 4.03 3.76 -5.78
CA VAL A 154 3.93 5.23 -5.70
C VAL A 154 5.29 5.96 -5.83
N ASN A 155 6.36 5.35 -5.34
CA ASN A 155 7.72 5.93 -5.34
C ASN A 155 8.52 5.71 -6.64
N ASN A 156 8.00 4.93 -7.59
CA ASN A 156 8.71 4.61 -8.84
C ASN A 156 8.53 5.69 -9.92
N SER A 157 7.71 6.72 -9.65
CA SER A 157 7.44 7.81 -10.58
C SER A 157 8.59 8.82 -10.70
N LYS A 158 8.96 9.18 -11.93
CA LYS A 158 10.00 10.17 -12.20
C LYS A 158 9.45 11.59 -12.03
N VAL A 159 10.12 12.44 -11.26
CA VAL A 159 9.78 13.87 -11.19
C VAL A 159 10.29 14.57 -12.44
N ILE A 160 9.39 15.26 -13.16
CA ILE A 160 9.72 16.04 -14.36
C ILE A 160 9.80 17.53 -14.02
N ILE A 161 8.80 18.04 -13.31
CA ILE A 161 8.71 19.44 -12.86
C ILE A 161 8.36 19.44 -11.38
N SER A 162 8.96 20.34 -10.60
CA SER A 162 8.69 20.47 -9.17
C SER A 162 8.32 21.91 -8.81
N GLY A 163 7.65 22.10 -7.67
CA GLY A 163 7.33 23.43 -7.16
C GLY A 163 6.17 24.10 -7.89
N ILE A 164 5.28 23.32 -8.52
CA ILE A 164 4.13 23.84 -9.24
C ILE A 164 3.12 24.44 -8.25
N THR A 165 2.80 25.71 -8.42
CA THR A 165 1.86 26.46 -7.56
C THR A 165 0.54 26.76 -8.27
N SER A 166 0.55 26.75 -9.61
CA SER A 166 -0.64 26.87 -10.44
C SER A 166 -0.41 26.14 -11.76
N PHE A 167 -1.46 25.56 -12.33
CA PHE A 167 -1.36 24.86 -13.60
C PHE A 167 -2.68 24.85 -14.37
N ALA A 168 -2.59 24.67 -15.67
CA ALA A 168 -3.69 24.32 -16.57
C ALA A 168 -3.15 23.32 -17.60
N PHE A 169 -4.00 22.48 -18.18
CA PHE A 169 -3.56 21.56 -19.23
C PHE A 169 -4.70 21.24 -20.18
N ASP A 170 -4.32 20.72 -21.35
CA ASP A 170 -5.20 20.11 -22.32
C ASP A 170 -4.64 18.73 -22.71
N LYS A 171 -5.15 18.13 -23.78
CA LYS A 171 -4.67 16.81 -24.26
C LYS A 171 -3.19 16.78 -24.70
N ASN A 172 -2.58 17.94 -24.98
CA ASN A 172 -1.25 18.04 -25.57
C ASN A 172 -0.24 18.75 -24.66
N HIS A 173 -0.68 19.71 -23.86
CA HIS A 173 0.21 20.60 -23.13
C HIS A 173 -0.22 20.81 -21.68
N LEU A 174 0.79 21.02 -20.83
CA LEU A 174 0.66 21.55 -19.48
C LEU A 174 1.30 22.95 -19.44
N LEU A 175 0.54 23.91 -18.92
CA LEU A 175 1.04 25.20 -18.48
C LEU A 175 1.21 25.14 -16.97
N ALA A 176 2.37 25.56 -16.47
CA ALA A 176 2.65 25.56 -15.04
C ALA A 176 3.36 26.85 -14.60
N LYS A 177 2.95 27.34 -13.43
CA LYS A 177 3.71 28.33 -12.66
C LYS A 177 4.46 27.61 -11.56
N THR A 178 5.78 27.72 -11.54
CA THR A 178 6.63 27.11 -10.50
C THR A 178 7.25 28.16 -9.59
N GLU A 179 7.40 27.84 -8.31
CA GLU A 179 8.13 28.65 -7.34
C GLU A 179 9.24 27.81 -6.69
N GLY A 180 10.49 28.31 -6.76
CA GLY A 180 11.62 27.66 -6.12
C GLY A 180 11.49 27.65 -4.59
N LYS A 181 11.60 26.48 -3.95
CA LYS A 181 11.42 26.31 -2.50
C LYS A 181 12.29 27.24 -1.64
N THR A 182 13.50 27.58 -2.12
CA THR A 182 14.48 28.39 -1.38
C THR A 182 14.61 29.80 -1.93
N SER A 183 14.63 29.97 -3.25
CA SER A 183 14.85 31.28 -3.90
C SER A 183 13.56 32.11 -4.05
N LYS A 184 12.38 31.48 -3.94
CA LYS A 184 11.09 32.04 -4.37
C LYS A 184 11.10 32.55 -5.82
N GLU A 185 12.04 32.08 -6.63
CA GLU A 185 12.10 32.41 -8.05
C GLU A 185 10.88 31.81 -8.73
N ILE A 186 10.17 32.65 -9.49
CA ILE A 186 8.99 32.26 -10.25
C ILE A 186 9.41 31.98 -11.68
N LYS A 187 9.02 30.82 -12.21
CA LYS A 187 9.12 30.49 -13.63
C LYS A 187 7.78 30.03 -14.16
N TYR A 188 7.58 30.23 -15.44
CA TYR A 188 6.42 29.77 -16.20
C TYR A 188 6.90 28.70 -17.18
N ILE A 189 6.18 27.59 -17.25
CA ILE A 189 6.62 26.41 -18.00
C ILE A 189 5.51 25.98 -18.95
N LEU A 190 5.90 25.71 -20.20
CA LEU A 190 5.11 24.95 -21.15
C LEU A 190 5.74 23.56 -21.27
N PHE A 191 4.96 22.53 -21.00
CA PHE A 191 5.37 21.14 -21.18
C PHE A 191 4.48 20.45 -22.21
N ASP A 192 5.09 19.83 -23.21
CA ASP A 192 4.40 19.03 -24.22
C ASP A 192 4.39 17.55 -23.81
N PHE A 193 3.19 16.99 -23.64
CA PHE A 193 3.01 15.60 -23.21
C PHE A 193 3.54 14.58 -24.22
N ASN A 194 3.49 14.90 -25.51
CA ASN A 194 3.88 14.03 -26.61
C ASN A 194 5.40 14.06 -26.84
N SER A 195 5.96 15.26 -26.99
CA SER A 195 7.38 15.44 -27.30
C SER A 195 8.28 15.43 -26.06
N LYS A 196 7.68 15.54 -24.86
CA LYS A 196 8.36 15.67 -23.55
C LYS A 196 9.24 16.92 -23.43
N GLN A 197 9.09 17.87 -24.35
CA GLN A 197 9.86 19.11 -24.33
C GLN A 197 9.35 20.05 -23.24
N ILE A 198 10.30 20.76 -22.62
CA ILE A 198 10.05 21.77 -21.58
C ILE A 198 10.58 23.09 -22.11
N GLU A 199 9.70 24.09 -22.22
CA GLU A 199 10.07 25.48 -22.47
C GLU A 199 9.80 26.30 -21.20
N MET A 200 10.76 27.14 -20.81
CA MET A 200 10.70 27.95 -19.59
C MET A 200 10.72 29.43 -19.93
N PHE A 201 9.90 30.21 -19.21
CA PHE A 201 9.68 31.63 -19.42
C PHE A 201 9.75 32.38 -18.08
N ASP A 202 10.23 33.61 -18.12
CA ASP A 202 10.25 34.51 -16.96
C ASP A 202 8.92 35.26 -16.77
N SER A 203 8.10 35.32 -17.83
CA SER A 203 6.83 36.04 -17.86
C SER A 203 5.65 35.12 -18.20
N GLN A 204 4.53 35.32 -17.51
CA GLN A 204 3.28 34.63 -17.84
C GLN A 204 2.78 35.01 -19.24
N ILE A 205 3.05 36.24 -19.68
CA ILE A 205 2.62 36.72 -21.00
C ILE A 205 3.30 35.91 -22.10
N ASP A 206 4.60 35.65 -21.96
CA ASP A 206 5.39 34.90 -22.95
C ASP A 206 4.94 33.43 -23.01
N LEU A 207 4.66 32.83 -21.85
CA LEU A 207 4.07 31.49 -21.77
C LEU A 207 2.73 31.44 -22.53
N LEU A 208 1.82 32.38 -22.25
CA LEU A 208 0.50 32.38 -22.87
C LEU A 208 0.57 32.65 -24.38
N GLN A 209 1.50 33.49 -24.84
CA GLN A 209 1.75 33.69 -26.25
C GLN A 209 2.21 32.39 -26.92
N LYS A 210 3.22 31.71 -26.35
CA LYS A 210 3.72 30.44 -26.89
C LYS A 210 2.68 29.33 -26.86
N ALA A 211 1.90 29.24 -25.78
CA ALA A 211 0.82 28.28 -25.64
C ALA A 211 -0.25 28.49 -26.72
N LYS A 212 -0.64 29.74 -26.99
CA LYS A 212 -1.58 30.09 -28.06
C LYS A 212 -1.04 29.71 -29.45
N GLU A 213 0.24 29.98 -29.72
CA GLU A 213 0.90 29.57 -30.97
C GLU A 213 0.91 28.05 -31.15
N SER A 214 0.92 27.30 -30.04
CA SER A 214 0.89 25.83 -30.01
C SER A 214 -0.55 25.26 -29.99
N GLY A 215 -1.57 26.11 -30.09
CA GLY A 215 -2.98 25.70 -30.17
C GLY A 215 -3.67 25.47 -28.83
N PHE A 216 -3.07 25.88 -27.71
CA PHE A 216 -3.70 25.80 -26.39
C PHE A 216 -4.82 26.84 -26.26
N ASP A 217 -5.95 26.44 -25.64
CA ASP A 217 -7.03 27.36 -25.32
C ASP A 217 -6.68 28.21 -24.09
N ILE A 218 -6.21 29.43 -24.34
CA ILE A 218 -5.81 30.39 -23.31
C ILE A 218 -6.99 30.97 -22.51
N SER A 219 -8.24 30.61 -22.81
CA SER A 219 -9.37 30.95 -21.95
C SER A 219 -9.39 30.12 -20.66
N ASN A 220 -8.69 28.97 -20.65
CA ASN A 220 -8.49 28.16 -19.45
C ASN A 220 -7.51 28.85 -18.49
N THR A 221 -7.97 29.15 -17.28
CA THR A 221 -7.14 29.76 -16.25
C THR A 221 -6.28 28.72 -15.52
N MET A 222 -5.05 29.10 -15.15
CA MET A 222 -4.23 28.25 -14.29
C MET A 222 -4.75 28.25 -12.86
N ASP A 223 -5.12 27.07 -12.36
CA ASP A 223 -5.65 26.87 -11.02
C ASP A 223 -4.59 26.32 -10.06
N ASN A 224 -4.78 26.55 -8.76
CA ASN A 224 -3.94 25.94 -7.75
C ASN A 224 -4.18 24.41 -7.71
N PRO A 225 -3.11 23.58 -7.63
CA PRO A 225 -3.22 22.12 -7.49
C PRO A 225 -4.24 21.63 -6.44
N ARG A 226 -4.32 22.30 -5.29
CA ARG A 226 -5.27 21.99 -4.23
C ARG A 226 -6.73 22.20 -4.67
N THR A 227 -7.01 23.33 -5.30
CA THR A 227 -8.36 23.64 -5.82
C THR A 227 -8.78 22.59 -6.84
N TYR A 228 -7.88 22.26 -7.76
CA TYR A 228 -8.12 21.27 -8.78
C TYR A 228 -8.43 19.89 -8.18
N TYR A 229 -7.66 19.46 -7.17
CA TYR A 229 -7.86 18.16 -6.52
C TYR A 229 -9.25 18.01 -5.91
N TYR A 230 -9.79 19.05 -5.28
CA TYR A 230 -11.13 18.97 -4.68
C TYR A 230 -12.26 18.96 -5.71
N ASN A 231 -12.02 19.41 -6.94
CA ASN A 231 -13.00 19.29 -8.03
C ASN A 231 -13.12 17.86 -8.58
N LEU A 232 -12.25 16.94 -8.16
CA LEU A 232 -12.28 15.53 -8.57
C LEU A 232 -13.27 14.67 -7.77
N PHE A 233 -13.81 15.21 -6.66
CA PHE A 233 -14.82 14.57 -5.80
C PHE A 233 -16.22 15.10 -6.11
#